data_AF-A0A1F8SGV0-F1
#
_entry.id   AF-A0A1F8SGV0-F1
#
_cell.length_a   1.000
_cell.length_b   1.000
_cell.length_c   1.000
_cell.angle_alpha   90.00
_cell.angle_beta   90.00
_cell.angle_gamma   90.00
#
_symmetry.space_group_name_H-M   'P 1'
#
loop_
_entity.id
_entity.type
_entity.pdbx_description
1 polymer ?
#
loop_
_entity_poly.entity_id
_entity_poly.type
_entity_poly.pdbx_seq_one_letter_code
_entity_poly.pdbx_strand_id
1 'polypeptide(L)' 'MTDLLQNVEALVGLGYGNDPRLANALTVIREKQDAQGRWLLEYDYTGKTWINFGAKKQPNKWVTLRALRVLKAVA' A
#
# COMPACT_ATOMS: atom_id res chain seq x y z
N MET A 1 13.94 -4.26 -4.42
CA MET A 1 12.64 -4.61 -5.02
C MET A 1 11.63 -3.63 -4.43
N THR A 2 11.07 -2.74 -5.23
CA THR A 2 10.10 -1.74 -4.73
C THR A 2 8.69 -2.30 -4.83
N ASP A 3 7.89 -2.18 -3.77
CA ASP A 3 6.51 -2.67 -3.77
C ASP A 3 5.55 -1.68 -4.47
N LEU A 4 4.46 -2.20 -5.03
CA LEU A 4 3.49 -1.43 -5.82
C LEU A 4 2.91 -0.25 -5.04
N LEU A 5 2.60 -0.41 -3.75
CA LEU A 5 2.03 0.63 -2.92
C LEU A 5 3.00 1.81 -2.76
N GLN A 6 4.31 1.54 -2.64
CA GLN A 6 5.33 2.60 -2.59
C GLN A 6 5.39 3.45 -3.87
N ASN A 7 5.29 2.84 -5.04
CA ASN A 7 5.30 3.59 -6.31
C ASN A 7 4.04 4.46 -6.44
N VAL A 8 2.86 3.91 -6.12
CA VAL A 8 1.61 4.64 -6.20
C VAL A 8 1.58 5.79 -5.18
N GLU A 9 2.04 5.56 -3.95
CA GLU A 9 2.12 6.60 -2.91
C GLU A 9 2.99 7.77 -3.35
N ALA A 10 4.14 7.52 -3.98
CA ALA A 10 4.99 8.58 -4.50
C ALA A 10 4.29 9.40 -5.61
N LEU A 11 3.68 8.73 -6.60
CA LEU A 11 3.01 9.39 -7.71
C LEU A 11 1.78 10.19 -7.27
N VAL A 12 0.98 9.62 -6.37
CA VAL A 12 -0.17 10.30 -5.76
C VAL A 12 0.28 11.50 -4.93
N GLY A 13 1.36 11.37 -4.15
CA GLY A 13 1.95 12.47 -3.39
C GLY A 13 2.47 13.63 -4.26
N LEU A 14 2.83 13.34 -5.52
CA LEU A 14 3.21 14.34 -6.53
C LEU A 14 2.01 14.94 -7.29
N GLY A 15 0.78 14.58 -6.93
CA GLY A 15 -0.44 15.11 -7.55
C GLY A 15 -0.96 14.33 -8.76
N TYR A 16 -0.35 13.20 -9.11
CA TYR A 16 -0.78 12.37 -10.25
C TYR A 16 -1.94 11.41 -9.91
N GLY A 17 -2.66 11.62 -8.80
CA GLY A 17 -3.69 10.71 -8.33
C GLY A 17 -4.82 10.40 -9.33
N ASN A 18 -5.12 11.37 -10.21
CA ASN A 18 -6.14 11.24 -11.25
C ASN A 18 -5.59 10.79 -12.61
N ASP A 19 -4.32 10.38 -12.69
CA ASP A 19 -3.73 9.89 -13.94
C ASP A 19 -4.39 8.55 -14.34
N PRO A 20 -4.99 8.44 -15.54
CA PRO A 20 -5.67 7.22 -15.98
C PRO A 20 -4.78 5.97 -15.95
N ARG A 21 -3.46 6.13 -16.07
CA ARG A 21 -2.50 5.02 -16.02
C ARG A 21 -2.37 4.42 -14.61
N LEU A 22 -2.76 5.15 -13.56
CA LEU A 22 -2.79 4.65 -12.19
C LEU A 22 -4.06 3.88 -11.85
N ALA A 23 -5.11 3.95 -12.67
CA ALA A 23 -6.41 3.35 -12.37
C ALA A 23 -6.31 1.87 -11.98
N ASN A 24 -5.57 1.06 -12.75
CA ASN A 24 -5.40 -0.36 -12.45
C ASN A 24 -4.64 -0.59 -11.13
N ALA A 25 -3.62 0.21 -10.83
CA ALA A 25 -2.86 0.08 -9.60
C ALA A 25 -3.70 0.47 -8.37
N LEU A 26 -4.54 1.50 -8.49
CA LEU A 26 -5.49 1.90 -7.45
C LEU A 26 -6.56 0.83 -7.21
N THR A 27 -7.07 0.19 -8.28
CA THR A 27 -7.98 -0.95 -8.18
C THR A 27 -7.34 -2.11 -7.42
N VAL A 28 -6.12 -2.51 -7.79
CA VAL A 28 -5.39 -3.58 -7.08
C VAL A 28 -5.17 -3.25 -5.60
N ILE A 29 -4.86 -1.99 -5.27
CA ILE A 29 -4.75 -1.56 -3.87
C ILE A 29 -6.10 -1.70 -3.17
N ARG A 30 -7.20 -1.24 -3.78
CA ARG A 30 -8.53 -1.31 -3.18
C ARG A 30 -9.00 -2.76 -2.97
N GLU A 31 -8.81 -3.65 -3.94
CA GLU A 31 -9.25 -5.05 -3.88
C GLU A 31 -8.55 -5.86 -2.79
N LYS A 32 -7.35 -5.44 -2.37
CA LYS A 32 -6.61 -6.08 -1.27
C LYS A 32 -7.08 -5.67 0.13
N GLN A 33 -8.05 -4.76 0.22
CA GLN A 33 -8.65 -4.35 1.49
C GLN A 33 -9.45 -5.50 2.10
N ASP A 34 -9.20 -5.84 3.36
CA ASP A 34 -10.03 -6.80 4.10
C ASP A 34 -11.38 -6.19 4.51
N ALA A 35 -12.29 -7.02 5.03
CA ALA A 35 -13.62 -6.58 5.47
C ALA A 35 -13.61 -5.58 6.63
N GLN A 36 -12.47 -5.40 7.31
CA GLN A 36 -12.27 -4.41 8.38
C GLN A 36 -11.52 -3.17 7.88
N GLY A 37 -11.24 -3.08 6.58
CA GLY A 37 -10.56 -1.94 5.99
C GLY A 37 -9.04 -1.95 6.13
N ARG A 38 -8.40 -3.13 6.25
CA ARG A 38 -6.96 -3.28 6.50
C ARG A 38 -6.25 -4.02 5.36
N TRP A 39 -4.93 -3.90 5.34
CA TRP A 39 -4.06 -4.57 4.35
C TRP A 39 -3.03 -5.46 5.02
N LEU A 40 -2.72 -6.58 4.37
CA LEU A 40 -1.75 -7.56 4.86
C LEU A 40 -0.31 -7.12 4.60
N LEU A 41 0.61 -7.56 5.47
CA LEU A 41 2.05 -7.52 5.17
C LEU A 41 2.40 -8.65 4.20
N GLU A 42 2.35 -8.39 2.90
CA GLU A 42 2.70 -9.37 1.86
C GLU A 42 4.21 -9.51 1.66
N TYR A 43 4.92 -8.37 1.72
CA TYR A 43 6.37 -8.32 1.63
C TYR A 43 6.94 -7.91 2.99
N ASP A 44 7.91 -8.67 3.49
CA ASP A 44 8.70 -8.27 4.63
C ASP A 44 10.18 -8.19 4.24
N TYR A 45 10.94 -7.44 5.02
CA TYR A 45 12.39 -7.35 4.92
C TYR A 45 13.06 -8.10 6.06
N THR A 46 12.42 -9.17 6.55
CA THR A 46 12.95 -9.99 7.65
C THR A 46 14.32 -10.55 7.25
N GLY A 47 15.33 -10.34 8.09
CA GLY A 47 16.72 -10.74 7.83
C GLY A 47 17.49 -9.80 6.89
N LYS A 48 16.86 -8.77 6.31
CA LYS A 48 17.50 -7.73 5.49
C LYS A 48 17.58 -6.37 6.18
N THR A 49 16.89 -6.21 7.30
CA THR A 49 16.82 -4.97 8.08
C THR A 49 16.87 -5.28 9.57
N TRP A 50 17.17 -4.26 10.38
CA TRP A 50 17.31 -4.34 11.82
C TRP A 50 15.97 -4.38 12.56
N ILE A 51 14.86 -4.12 11.86
CA ILE A 51 13.53 -3.94 12.46
C ILE A 51 12.56 -4.94 11.85
N ASN A 52 11.76 -5.58 12.72
CA ASN A 52 10.66 -6.44 12.32
C ASN A 52 9.35 -5.63 12.25
N PHE A 53 8.66 -5.68 11.11
CA PHE A 53 7.42 -4.95 10.88
C PHE A 53 6.15 -5.74 11.17
N GLY A 54 6.27 -7.00 11.59
CA GLY A 54 5.18 -7.92 11.90
C GLY A 54 5.25 -9.23 11.11
N ALA A 55 4.30 -10.11 11.37
CA ALA A 55 4.21 -11.39 10.66
C ALA A 55 3.67 -11.21 9.22
N LYS A 56 4.22 -11.98 8.28
CA LYS A 56 3.70 -12.06 6.92
C LYS A 56 2.24 -12.49 6.90
N LYS A 57 1.50 -12.01 5.90
CA LYS A 57 0.09 -12.35 5.64
C LYS A 57 -0.85 -12.00 6.80
N GLN A 58 -0.40 -11.18 7.75
CA GLN A 58 -1.24 -10.62 8.80
C GLN A 58 -1.54 -9.15 8.52
N PRO A 59 -2.71 -8.63 8.94
CA PRO A 59 -3.02 -7.22 8.84
C PRO A 59 -1.94 -6.36 9.47
N ASN A 60 -1.51 -5.32 8.77
CA ASN A 60 -0.38 -4.49 9.18
C ASN A 60 -0.76 -3.02 9.27
N LYS A 61 -0.47 -2.39 10.41
CA LYS A 61 -0.81 -0.99 10.68
C LYS A 61 -0.14 -0.02 9.69
N TRP A 62 1.09 -0.28 9.28
CA TRP A 62 1.84 0.63 8.40
C TRP A 62 1.37 0.50 6.95
N VAL A 63 1.17 -0.71 6.46
CA VAL A 63 0.61 -0.96 5.13
C VAL A 63 -0.80 -0.36 5.03
N THR A 64 -1.62 -0.59 6.05
CA THR A 64 -2.99 -0.05 6.13
C THR A 64 -2.99 1.48 6.09
N LEU A 65 -2.16 2.14 6.91
CA LEU A 65 -2.08 3.60 6.91
C LEU A 65 -1.69 4.18 5.55
N ARG A 66 -0.69 3.58 4.89
CA ARG A 66 -0.22 4.02 3.57
C ARG A 66 -1.29 3.83 2.49
N ALA A 67 -1.93 2.66 2.46
CA ALA A 67 -3.02 2.38 1.53
C ALA A 67 -4.20 3.36 1.71
N LEU A 68 -4.61 3.62 2.96
CA LEU A 68 -5.68 4.58 3.25
C LEU A 68 -5.32 6.01 2.82
N ARG A 69 -4.06 6.45 3.01
CA ARG A 69 -3.61 7.77 2.54
C ARG A 69 -3.69 7.89 1.04
N VAL A 70 -3.23 6.88 0.31
CA VAL A 70 -3.34 6.82 -1.15
C VAL A 70 -4.79 6.89 -1.60
N LEU A 71 -5.65 6.00 -1.08
CA LEU A 71 -7.05 5.93 -1.47
C LEU A 71 -7.83 7.20 -1.11
N LYS A 72 -7.49 7.88 -0.01
CA LYS A 72 -8.13 9.15 0.38
C LYS A 72 -7.74 10.31 -0.54
N ALA A 73 -6.51 10.31 -1.07
CA ALA A 73 -6.01 11.39 -1.93
C ALA A 73 -6.55 11.32 -3.37
N VAL A 74 -7.12 10.18 -3.76
CA VAL A 74 -7.72 9.95 -5.10
C VAL A 74 -9.24 9.80 -5.05
N ALA A 75 -9.85 9.96 -3.87
CA ALA A 75 -11.29 9.90 -3.64
C ALA A 75 -11.97 11.25 -3.91
#